data_AF-A0A8J8BWU5-F1
#
_entry.id   AF-A0A8J8BWU5-F1
#
_cell.length_a   1.000
_cell.length_b   1.000
_cell.length_c   1.000
_cell.angle_alpha   90.00
_cell.angle_beta   90.00
_cell.angle_gamma   90.00
#
_symmetry.space_group_name_H-M   'P 1'
#
loop_
_entity.id
_entity.type
_entity.pdbx_description
1 polymer ?
#
loop_
_entity_poly.entity_id
_entity_poly.type
_entity_poly.pdbx_seq_one_letter_code
_entity_poly.pdbx_strand_id
1 'polypeptide(L)' 'MEKKIDIREYYEENKEWLQKVAQSSDIVVRSMALTILKLGSDPEQ' A
#
# COMPACT_ATOMS: atom_id res chain seq x y z
N MET A 1 -15.10 -14.61 -11.35
CA MET A 1 -15.17 -13.14 -11.14
C MET A 1 -13.88 -12.73 -10.45
N GLU A 2 -13.10 -11.84 -11.03
CA GLU A 2 -11.96 -11.25 -10.33
C GLU A 2 -12.50 -10.35 -9.22
N LYS A 3 -12.12 -10.66 -7.98
CA LYS A 3 -12.47 -9.85 -6.82
C LYS A 3 -11.67 -8.55 -6.94
N LYS A 4 -12.36 -7.41 -7.09
CA LYS A 4 -11.68 -6.12 -7.00
C LYS A 4 -11.09 -6.00 -5.60
N ILE A 5 -9.79 -5.77 -5.53
CA ILE A 5 -9.10 -5.49 -4.28
C ILE A 5 -9.46 -4.06 -3.87
N ASP A 6 -10.01 -3.91 -2.68
CA ASP A 6 -10.22 -2.62 -2.05
C ASP A 6 -8.87 -2.13 -1.49
N ILE A 7 -8.45 -0.92 -1.88
CA ILE A 7 -7.12 -0.40 -1.52
C ILE A 7 -7.00 -0.12 -0.02
N ARG A 8 -8.11 0.22 0.64
CA ARG A 8 -8.17 0.51 2.07
C ARG A 8 -8.12 -0.78 2.88
N GLU A 9 -8.88 -1.80 2.47
CA GLU A 9 -8.78 -3.15 3.06
C GLU A 9 -7.35 -3.69 2.95
N TYR A 10 -6.78 -3.62 1.74
CA TYR A 10 -5.40 -4.07 1.50
C TYR A 10 -4.38 -3.30 2.35
N TYR A 11 -4.54 -1.98 2.47
CA TYR A 11 -3.68 -1.14 3.31
C TYR A 11 -3.76 -1.53 4.78
N GLU A 12 -4.97 -1.67 5.35
CA GLU A 12 -5.13 -1.99 6.77
C GLU A 12 -4.54 -3.37 7.12
N GLU A 13 -4.75 -4.37 6.27
CA GLU A 13 -4.20 -5.72 6.47
C GLU A 13 -2.66 -5.76 6.35
N ASN A 14 -2.06 -4.88 5.55
CA ASN A 14 -0.64 -4.99 5.16
C ASN A 14 0.21 -3.79 5.58
N LYS A 15 -0.29 -2.86 6.39
CA LYS A 15 0.35 -1.59 6.72
C LYS A 15 1.80 -1.73 7.19
N GLU A 16 2.07 -2.62 8.14
CA GLU A 16 3.42 -2.82 8.67
C GLU A 16 4.38 -3.40 7.62
N TRP A 17 3.88 -4.31 6.79
CA TRP A 17 4.66 -4.86 5.69
C TRP A 17 4.97 -3.79 4.65
N LEU A 18 3.99 -2.99 4.23
CA LEU A 18 4.16 -1.86 3.31
C LEU A 18 5.18 -0.84 3.84
N GLN A 19 5.17 -0.54 5.14
CA GLN A 19 6.16 0.34 5.77
C GLN A 19 7.59 -0.21 5.67
N LYS A 20 7.77 -1.52 5.82
CA LYS A 20 9.08 -2.16 5.62
C LYS A 20 9.50 -2.14 4.15
N VAL A 21 8.58 -2.42 3.24
CA VAL A 21 8.83 -2.37 1.78
C VAL A 21 9.17 -0.96 1.32
N ALA A 22 8.58 0.07 1.94
CA ALA A 22 8.91 1.47 1.68
C ALA A 22 10.35 1.86 2.06
N GLN A 23 11.09 0.99 2.76
CA GLN A 23 12.52 1.16 3.05
C GLN A 23 13.43 0.42 2.05
N SER A 24 12.85 -0.26 1.05
CA SER A 24 13.62 -0.96 0.00
C SER A 24 14.58 -0.02 -0.74
N SER A 25 15.75 -0.53 -1.12
CA SER A 25 16.68 0.18 -2.01
C SER A 25 16.17 0.27 -3.44
N ASP A 26 15.33 -0.67 -3.86
CA ASP A 26 14.65 -0.65 -5.16
C ASP A 26 13.62 0.48 -5.21
N ILE A 27 13.81 1.40 -6.16
CA ILE A 27 13.02 2.61 -6.28
C ILE A 27 11.57 2.35 -6.70
N VAL A 28 11.33 1.33 -7.53
CA VAL A 28 9.98 1.02 -8.03
C VAL A 28 9.16 0.43 -6.89
N VAL A 29 9.74 -0.56 -6.21
CA VAL A 29 9.13 -1.21 -5.05
C VAL A 29 8.82 -0.21 -3.94
N ARG A 30 9.80 0.66 -3.62
CA ARG A 30 9.64 1.72 -2.63
C ARG A 30 8.51 2.69 -3.02
N SER A 31 8.50 3.15 -4.27
CA SER A 31 7.49 4.09 -4.75
C SER A 31 6.08 3.50 -4.68
N MET A 32 5.91 2.25 -5.12
CA MET A 32 4.61 1.56 -5.05
C MET A 32 4.11 1.42 -3.61
N ALA A 33 4.96 0.98 -2.68
CA ALA A 33 4.58 0.84 -1.28
C ALA A 33 4.17 2.18 -0.66
N LEU A 34 4.91 3.26 -0.94
CA LEU A 34 4.55 4.61 -0.50
C LEU A 34 3.22 5.09 -1.10
N THR A 35 2.95 4.79 -2.37
CA THR A 35 1.66 5.12 -3.00
C THR A 35 0.50 4.40 -2.33
N ILE A 36 0.64 3.10 -2.05
CA ILE A 36 -0.41 2.32 -1.37
C ILE A 36 -0.62 2.84 0.05
N LEU A 37 0.45 3.12 0.79
CA LEU A 37 0.36 3.72 2.14
C LEU A 37 -0.37 5.06 2.10
N LYS A 38 -0.06 5.92 1.11
CA LYS A 38 -0.72 7.22 0.96
C LYS A 38 -2.20 7.06 0.66
N LEU A 39 -2.55 6.27 -0.37
CA LEU A 39 -3.93 6.09 -0.82
C LEU A 39 -4.79 5.39 0.25
N GLY A 40 -4.28 4.35 0.89
CA GLY A 40 -5.02 3.62 1.92
C GLY A 40 -5.17 4.38 3.24
N SER A 41 -4.30 5.36 3.52
CA SER A 41 -4.42 6.24 4.69
C SER A 41 -5.39 7.41 4.50
N ASP A 42 -5.87 7.65 3.26
CA ASP A 42 -6.78 8.73 2.94
C ASP A 42 -8.22 8.33 3.33
N PRO A 43 -8.87 9.02 4.28
CA PRO A 43 -10.22 8.69 4.72
C PRO A 43 -11.30 8.92 3.65
N GLU A 44 -10.99 9.64 2.57
CA GLU A 44 -11.90 9.92 1.45
C GLU A 44 -11.87 8.84 0.35
N GLN A 45 -11.02 7.80 0.50
CA GLN A 45 -10.97 6.62 -0.37
C GLN A 45 -11.82 5.45 0.15
#